data_AF-A0A9E8NAK1-F1
#
_entry.id   AF-A0A9E8NAK1-F1
#
_cell.length_a   1.000
_cell.length_b   1.000
_cell.length_c   1.000
_cell.angle_alpha   90.00
_cell.angle_beta   90.00
_cell.angle_gamma   90.00
#
_symmetry.space_group_name_H-M   'P 1'
#
loop_
_entity.id
_entity.type
_entity.pdbx_description
1 polymer ?
#
loop_
_entity_poly.entity_id
_entity_poly.type
_entity_poly.pdbx_seq_one_letter_code
_entity_poly.pdbx_strand_id
1 'polypeptide(L)'
;MPENKRRPKPITPKPPKRKRQYSLFNWLNRFLPLDKVFGEKLPGKEERLPVKYFYYFGWVVMLLVAYERIGFQSEQYVRNSIKLKKEVDDLRAEYTSIHAEYMKSGLQSVIIEKVKPNGLEENLTPPKKIIIKEEEE
;
A
#
# COMPACT_ATOMS: atom_id res chain seq x y z
N MET A 1 51.76 9.07 -72.36
CA MET A 1 50.76 8.62 -71.37
C MET A 1 51.39 8.75 -69.98
N PRO A 2 50.96 9.70 -69.12
CA PRO A 2 51.41 9.71 -67.73
C PRO A 2 50.51 8.82 -66.86
N GLU A 3 51.09 7.79 -66.24
CA GLU A 3 50.44 6.88 -65.29
C GLU A 3 49.90 7.63 -64.06
N ASN A 4 48.60 7.50 -63.82
CA ASN A 4 47.92 8.02 -62.64
C ASN A 4 48.16 7.12 -61.42
N LYS A 5 49.20 7.39 -60.63
CA LYS A 5 49.41 6.76 -59.32
C LYS A 5 48.42 7.33 -58.29
N ARG A 6 47.20 6.78 -58.26
CA ARG A 6 46.27 7.00 -57.14
C ARG A 6 46.87 6.38 -55.87
N ARG A 7 47.44 7.21 -55.01
CA ARG A 7 47.89 6.79 -53.68
C ARG A 7 46.68 6.29 -52.89
N PRO A 8 46.73 5.11 -52.25
CA PRO A 8 45.65 4.67 -51.36
C PRO A 8 45.55 5.64 -50.18
N LYS A 9 44.33 6.09 -49.88
CA LYS A 9 44.08 6.96 -48.71
C LYS A 9 44.52 6.22 -47.43
N PRO A 10 45.24 6.89 -46.51
CA PRO A 10 45.70 6.27 -45.28
C PRO A 10 44.50 5.78 -44.47
N ILE A 11 44.53 4.51 -44.07
CA ILE A 11 43.55 3.91 -43.17
C ILE A 11 43.77 4.56 -41.81
N THR A 12 42.90 5.51 -41.45
CA THR A 12 42.93 6.11 -40.12
C THR A 12 42.72 5.01 -39.08
N PRO A 13 43.60 4.86 -38.07
CA PRO A 13 43.42 3.87 -37.02
C PRO A 13 42.11 4.15 -36.30
N LYS A 14 41.19 3.17 -36.28
CA LYS A 14 39.92 3.29 -35.54
C LYS A 14 40.25 3.62 -34.08
N PRO A 15 39.62 4.64 -33.48
CA PRO A 15 39.93 5.05 -32.11
C PRO A 15 39.71 3.86 -31.14
N PRO A 16 40.56 3.72 -30.10
CA PRO A 16 40.46 2.61 -29.15
C PRO A 16 39.06 2.62 -28.53
N LYS A 17 38.37 1.47 -28.59
CA LYS A 17 37.03 1.31 -28.00
C LYS A 17 37.10 1.68 -26.52
N ARG A 18 36.44 2.78 -26.14
CA ARG A 18 36.36 3.25 -24.75
C ARG A 18 35.78 2.11 -23.90
N LYS A 19 36.54 1.64 -22.91
CA LYS A 19 36.09 0.62 -21.96
C LYS A 19 34.84 1.16 -21.27
N ARG A 20 33.72 0.42 -21.31
CA ARG A 20 32.45 0.81 -20.66
C ARG A 20 32.74 1.06 -19.18
N GLN A 21 32.79 2.32 -18.78
CA GLN A 21 32.89 2.70 -17.37
C GLN A 21 31.51 2.58 -16.74
N TYR A 22 31.45 1.87 -15.64
CA TYR A 22 30.23 1.57 -14.92
C TYR A 22 29.81 2.80 -14.09
N SER A 23 28.93 3.63 -14.65
CA SER A 23 28.48 4.91 -14.07
C SER A 23 27.93 4.79 -12.65
N LEU A 24 27.22 3.69 -12.36
CA LEU A 24 26.61 3.43 -11.05
C LEU A 24 27.65 3.14 -9.96
N PHE A 25 28.75 2.46 -10.31
CA PHE A 25 29.83 2.15 -9.38
C PHE A 25 30.53 3.45 -8.94
N ASN A 26 30.83 4.34 -9.89
CA ASN A 26 31.46 5.63 -9.61
C ASN A 26 30.58 6.55 -8.75
N TRP A 27 29.26 6.53 -8.97
CA TRP A 27 28.31 7.29 -8.14
C TRP A 27 28.24 6.73 -6.71
N LEU A 28 28.13 5.41 -6.56
CA LEU A 28 28.02 4.79 -5.23
C LEU A 28 29.33 4.89 -4.43
N ASN A 29 30.47 4.92 -5.11
CA ASN A 29 31.79 5.11 -4.49
C ASN A 29 31.91 6.44 -3.71
N ARG A 30 31.05 7.43 -4.03
CA ARG A 30 30.97 8.72 -3.30
C ARG A 30 30.38 8.57 -1.90
N PHE A 31 29.51 7.58 -1.70
CA PHE A 31 28.82 7.35 -0.43
C PHE A 31 29.40 6.17 0.36
N LEU A 32 29.89 5.15 -0.35
CA LEU A 32 30.53 3.98 0.25
C LEU A 32 31.89 3.79 -0.45
N PRO A 33 33.03 3.67 0.24
CA PRO A 33 34.34 3.50 -0.40
C PRO A 33 34.48 2.06 -0.96
N LEU A 34 33.73 1.77 -2.02
CA LEU A 34 33.67 0.47 -2.68
C LEU A 34 35.01 0.07 -3.29
N ASP A 35 35.80 1.05 -3.74
CA ASP A 35 37.16 0.79 -4.22
C ASP A 35 38.07 0.19 -3.15
N LYS A 36 37.82 0.47 -1.86
CA LYS A 36 38.61 -0.08 -0.75
C LYS A 36 38.24 -1.52 -0.42
N VAL A 37 36.98 -1.90 -0.65
CA VAL A 37 36.44 -3.23 -0.28
C VAL A 37 36.46 -4.20 -1.47
N PHE A 38 36.18 -3.72 -2.68
CA PHE A 38 36.14 -4.51 -3.91
C PHE A 38 37.37 -4.33 -4.78
N GLY A 39 38.23 -3.36 -4.46
CA GLY A 39 39.39 -2.96 -5.25
C GLY A 39 40.68 -2.91 -4.46
N GLU A 40 40.85 -3.73 -3.41
CA GLU A 40 42.13 -3.81 -2.70
C GLU A 40 43.26 -3.99 -3.71
N LYS A 41 44.10 -2.94 -3.82
CA LYS A 41 45.42 -3.01 -4.42
C LYS A 41 46.30 -3.82 -3.46
N LEU A 42 46.14 -5.13 -3.44
CA LEU A 42 47.16 -6.01 -2.85
C LEU A 42 48.40 -5.91 -3.73
N PRO A 43 49.56 -5.48 -3.19
CA PRO A 43 50.81 -5.47 -3.95
C PRO A 43 51.16 -6.91 -4.32
N GLY A 44 51.00 -7.26 -5.59
CA GLY A 44 51.44 -8.55 -6.14
C GLY A 44 50.35 -9.58 -6.49
N LYS A 45 49.05 -9.28 -6.33
CA LYS A 45 47.98 -10.15 -6.84
C LYS A 45 46.93 -9.36 -7.60
N GLU A 46 46.89 -9.56 -8.91
CA GLU A 46 45.85 -9.07 -9.80
C GLU A 46 44.51 -9.82 -9.60
N GLU A 47 44.05 -10.00 -8.36
CA GLU A 47 42.69 -10.50 -8.12
C GLU A 47 41.73 -9.32 -8.25
N ARG A 48 41.61 -8.80 -9.48
CA ARG A 48 40.48 -7.97 -9.88
C ARG A 48 39.26 -8.86 -9.75
N LEU A 49 38.50 -8.77 -8.67
CA LEU A 49 37.10 -9.22 -8.71
C LEU A 49 36.48 -8.48 -9.90
N PRO A 50 36.16 -9.17 -11.01
CA PRO A 50 35.81 -8.46 -12.21
C PRO A 50 34.53 -7.70 -11.89
N VAL A 51 34.54 -6.39 -12.11
CA VAL A 51 33.41 -5.47 -11.88
C VAL A 51 32.11 -5.97 -12.53
N LYS A 52 32.21 -6.94 -13.46
CA LYS A 52 31.10 -7.76 -13.95
C LYS A 52 30.27 -8.40 -12.82
N TYR A 53 30.87 -8.97 -11.78
CA TYR A 53 30.15 -9.59 -10.66
C TYR A 53 29.60 -8.58 -9.65
N PHE A 54 30.10 -7.34 -9.62
CA PHE A 54 29.55 -6.28 -8.77
C PHE A 54 28.06 -6.04 -9.05
N TYR A 55 27.66 -6.07 -10.33
CA TYR A 55 26.26 -5.94 -10.73
C TYR A 55 25.41 -7.12 -10.26
N TYR A 56 25.93 -8.35 -10.36
CA TYR A 56 25.22 -9.54 -9.88
C TYR A 56 25.09 -9.53 -8.35
N PHE A 57 26.14 -9.13 -7.63
CA PHE A 57 26.10 -9.00 -6.18
C PHE A 57 25.12 -7.91 -5.73
N GLY A 58 25.18 -6.72 -6.36
CA GLY A 58 24.22 -5.64 -6.09
C GLY A 58 22.78 -6.05 -6.40
N TRP A 59 22.56 -6.84 -7.44
CA TRP A 59 21.25 -7.40 -7.76
C TRP A 59 20.73 -8.32 -6.65
N VAL A 60 21.55 -9.24 -6.15
CA VAL A 60 21.17 -10.15 -5.06
C VAL A 60 20.91 -9.39 -3.75
N VAL A 61 21.77 -8.42 -3.40
CA VAL A 61 21.57 -7.57 -2.21
C VAL A 61 20.28 -6.77 -2.32
N MET A 62 19.96 -6.23 -3.49
CA MET A 62 18.69 -5.52 -3.71
C MET A 62 17.48 -6.44 -3.48
N LEU A 63 17.54 -7.68 -3.98
CA LEU A 63 16.48 -8.68 -3.75
C LEU A 63 16.34 -9.04 -2.26
N LEU A 64 17.45 -9.19 -1.53
CA LEU A 64 17.42 -9.45 -0.08
C LEU A 64 16.78 -8.29 0.68
N VAL A 65 17.17 -7.04 0.37
CA VAL A 65 16.57 -5.85 1.01
C VAL A 65 15.09 -5.74 0.67
N ALA A 66 14.69 -6.03 -0.58
CA ALA A 66 13.29 -6.04 -0.97
C ALA A 66 12.49 -7.11 -0.22
N TYR A 67 13.04 -8.32 -0.08
CA TYR A 67 12.43 -9.42 0.66
C TYR A 67 12.21 -9.06 2.14
N GLU A 68 13.27 -8.62 2.82
CA GLU A 68 13.19 -8.20 4.23
C GLU A 68 12.19 -7.05 4.42
N ARG A 69 12.15 -6.09 3.48
CA ARG A 69 11.21 -4.97 3.56
C ARG A 69 9.76 -5.41 3.43
N ILE A 70 9.47 -6.40 2.58
CA ILE A 70 8.11 -6.97 2.47
C ILE A 70 7.75 -7.70 3.77
N GLY A 71 8.68 -8.50 4.32
CA GLY A 71 8.48 -9.21 5.59
C GLY A 71 8.20 -8.27 6.76
N PHE A 72 9.00 -7.21 6.92
CA PHE A 72 8.88 -6.26 8.03
C PHE A 72 7.52 -5.52 8.07
N GLN A 73 6.93 -5.22 6.92
CA GLN A 73 5.63 -4.53 6.90
C GLN A 73 4.47 -5.42 7.35
N SER A 74 4.60 -6.75 7.23
CA SER A 74 3.51 -7.69 7.56
C SER A 74 3.09 -7.62 9.03
N GLU A 75 4.04 -7.45 9.95
CA GLU A 75 3.77 -7.43 11.38
C GLU A 75 2.91 -6.22 11.79
N GLN A 76 3.18 -5.05 11.20
CA GLN A 76 2.38 -3.85 11.43
C GLN A 76 0.97 -4.01 10.87
N TYR A 77 0.83 -4.60 9.68
CA TYR A 77 -0.47 -4.87 9.09
C TYR A 77 -1.30 -5.85 9.92
N VAL A 78 -0.68 -6.91 10.45
CA VAL A 78 -1.37 -7.87 11.33
C VAL A 78 -1.87 -7.19 12.59
N ARG A 79 -1.02 -6.39 13.26
CA ARG A 79 -1.46 -5.63 14.45
C ARG A 79 -2.61 -4.68 14.16
N ASN A 80 -2.54 -3.95 13.05
CA ASN A 80 -3.60 -3.02 12.66
C ASN A 80 -4.89 -3.75 12.28
N SER A 81 -4.79 -4.90 11.62
CA SER A 81 -5.94 -5.76 11.29
C SER A 81 -6.67 -6.24 12.55
N ILE A 82 -5.93 -6.67 13.58
CA ILE A 82 -6.52 -7.09 14.87
C ILE A 82 -7.24 -5.92 15.55
N LYS A 83 -6.62 -4.73 15.59
CA LYS A 83 -7.25 -3.53 16.17
C LYS A 83 -8.53 -3.14 15.43
N LEU A 84 -8.45 -3.07 14.10
CA LEU A 84 -9.59 -2.70 13.27
C LEU A 84 -10.73 -3.72 13.40
N LYS A 85 -10.41 -5.02 13.47
CA LYS A 85 -11.41 -6.05 13.72
C LYS A 85 -12.11 -5.83 15.07
N LYS A 86 -11.36 -5.52 16.11
CA LYS A 86 -11.93 -5.20 17.43
C LYS A 86 -12.85 -3.99 17.37
N GLU A 87 -12.43 -2.91 16.72
CA GLU A 87 -13.26 -1.70 16.55
C GLU A 87 -14.57 -2.00 15.80
N VAL A 88 -14.52 -2.83 14.76
CA VAL A 88 -15.72 -3.27 14.03
C VAL A 88 -16.63 -4.15 14.90
N ASP A 89 -16.05 -5.08 15.66
CA ASP A 89 -16.81 -5.97 16.55
C ASP A 89 -17.50 -5.16 17.67
N ASP A 90 -16.79 -4.17 18.26
CA ASP A 90 -17.33 -3.26 19.28
C ASP A 90 -18.48 -2.41 18.71
N LEU A 91 -18.29 -1.81 17.52
CA LEU A 91 -19.33 -1.01 16.85
C LEU A 91 -20.57 -1.84 16.50
N ARG A 92 -20.38 -3.11 16.10
CA ARG A 92 -21.48 -4.04 15.82
C ARG A 92 -22.26 -4.36 17.09
N ALA A 93 -21.59 -4.53 18.22
CA ALA A 93 -22.25 -4.78 19.49
C ALA A 93 -23.08 -3.57 19.92
N GLU A 94 -22.53 -2.36 19.81
CA GLU A 94 -23.26 -1.11 20.10
C GLU A 94 -24.50 -0.93 19.21
N TYR A 95 -24.35 -1.10 17.89
CA TYR A 95 -25.48 -1.04 16.96
C TYR A 95 -26.57 -2.05 17.34
N THR A 96 -26.18 -3.28 17.67
CA THR A 96 -27.13 -4.33 18.05
C THR A 96 -27.88 -3.97 19.33
N SER A 97 -27.18 -3.40 20.31
CA SER A 97 -27.77 -2.92 21.57
C SER A 97 -28.78 -1.79 21.32
N ILE A 98 -28.38 -0.76 20.59
CA ILE A 98 -29.24 0.39 20.26
C ILE A 98 -30.45 -0.07 19.44
N HIS A 99 -30.24 -0.97 18.47
CA HIS A 99 -31.34 -1.52 17.68
C HIS A 99 -32.33 -2.30 18.54
N ALA A 100 -31.85 -3.12 19.48
CA ALA A 100 -32.71 -3.84 20.42
C ALA A 100 -33.51 -2.88 21.32
N GLU A 101 -32.88 -1.83 21.83
CA GLU A 101 -33.57 -0.79 22.61
C GLU A 101 -34.62 -0.03 21.78
N TYR A 102 -34.28 0.32 20.54
CA TYR A 102 -35.21 0.97 19.61
C TYR A 102 -36.44 0.09 19.36
N MET A 103 -36.23 -1.18 19.02
CA MET A 103 -37.32 -2.14 18.80
C MET A 103 -38.19 -2.30 20.05
N LYS A 104 -37.57 -2.40 21.23
CA LYS A 104 -38.29 -2.44 22.51
C LYS A 104 -39.11 -1.18 22.76
N SER A 105 -38.58 0.00 22.42
CA SER A 105 -39.26 1.28 22.61
C SER A 105 -40.50 1.45 21.73
N GLY A 106 -40.56 0.76 20.59
CA GLY A 106 -41.72 0.74 19.69
C GLY A 106 -42.83 -0.23 20.09
N LEU A 107 -42.60 -1.08 21.09
CA LEU A 107 -43.62 -2.04 21.54
C LEU A 107 -44.78 -1.32 22.25
N GLN A 108 -46.00 -1.66 21.85
CA GLN A 108 -47.21 -1.06 22.40
C GLN A 108 -47.29 -1.19 23.93
N SER A 109 -46.92 -2.35 24.49
CA SER A 109 -46.89 -2.58 25.94
C SER A 109 -45.95 -1.62 26.68
N VAL A 110 -44.75 -1.36 26.12
CA VAL A 110 -43.76 -0.45 26.70
C VAL A 110 -44.21 1.00 26.56
N ILE A 111 -44.81 1.37 25.43
CA ILE A 111 -45.36 2.71 25.21
C ILE A 111 -46.49 3.00 26.19
N ILE A 112 -47.44 2.07 26.36
CA ILE A 112 -48.56 2.18 27.30
C ILE A 112 -48.03 2.45 28.72
N GLU A 113 -47.06 1.66 29.19
CA GLU A 113 -46.44 1.89 30.51
C GLU A 113 -45.81 3.28 30.63
N LYS A 114 -45.17 3.78 29.56
CA LYS A 114 -44.57 5.12 29.53
C LYS A 114 -45.59 6.26 29.54
N VAL A 115 -46.77 6.07 28.93
CA VAL A 115 -47.80 7.13 28.83
C VAL A 115 -48.88 7.05 29.92
N LYS A 116 -48.96 5.96 30.67
CA LYS A 116 -49.77 5.85 31.92
C LYS A 116 -49.65 7.05 32.86
N PRO A 117 -48.44 7.57 33.20
CA PRO A 117 -48.32 8.75 34.06
C PRO A 117 -48.92 10.02 33.46
N ASN A 118 -49.11 10.07 32.13
CA ASN A 118 -49.74 11.18 31.43
C ASN A 118 -51.28 11.02 31.33
N GLY A 119 -51.86 9.97 31.94
CA GLY A 119 -53.29 9.71 31.94
C GLY A 119 -53.85 9.16 30.61
N LEU A 120 -52.97 8.67 29.73
CA LEU A 120 -53.35 8.10 28.43
C LEU A 120 -53.56 6.58 28.58
N GLU A 121 -54.67 6.08 28.05
CA GLU A 121 -55.06 4.67 28.11
C GLU A 121 -55.14 4.05 26.70
N GLU A 122 -55.04 2.73 26.64
CA GLU A 122 -55.15 2.00 25.38
C GLU A 122 -56.58 2.08 24.84
N ASN A 123 -56.71 2.53 23.59
CA ASN A 123 -58.00 2.51 22.91
C ASN A 123 -58.30 1.10 22.39
N LEU A 124 -59.14 0.36 23.13
CA LEU A 124 -59.62 -0.98 22.75
C LEU A 124 -60.75 -0.93 21.71
N THR A 125 -61.29 0.26 21.41
CA THR A 125 -62.42 0.43 20.49
C THR A 125 -61.99 1.04 19.16
N PRO A 126 -62.45 0.52 18.01
CA PRO A 126 -62.09 1.07 16.72
C PRO A 126 -62.62 2.51 16.56
N PRO A 127 -61.88 3.38 15.86
CA PRO A 127 -62.30 4.77 15.66
C PRO A 127 -63.59 4.85 14.84
N LYS A 128 -64.50 5.72 15.24
CA LYS A 128 -65.75 5.96 14.50
C LYS A 128 -65.50 6.96 13.38
N LYS A 129 -65.80 6.55 12.13
CA LYS A 129 -65.83 7.46 10.99
C LYS A 129 -67.11 8.30 11.06
N ILE A 130 -66.96 9.62 11.23
CA ILE A 130 -68.07 10.57 11.12
C ILE A 130 -68.26 10.84 9.63
N ILE A 131 -69.43 10.48 9.08
CA ILE A 131 -69.81 10.82 7.70
C ILE A 131 -70.87 11.90 7.82
N ILE A 132 -70.53 13.11 7.39
CA ILE A 132 -71.47 14.23 7.30
C ILE A 132 -72.27 13.98 6.01
N LYS A 133 -73.58 13.76 6.12
CA LYS A 133 -74.47 13.83 4.95
C LYS A 133 -74.81 15.30 4.77
N GLU A 134 -74.41 15.88 3.65
CA GLU A 134 -74.92 17.17 3.21
C GLU A 134 -76.41 16.97 2.91
N GLU A 135 -77.28 17.62 3.68
CA GLU A 135 -78.71 17.67 3.40
C GLU A 135 -78.88 18.56 2.16
N GLU A 136 -79.32 17.96 1.05
CA GLU A 136 -79.78 18.68 -0.13
C GLU A 136 -81.08 19.42 0.23
N GLU A 137 -81.00 20.75 0.36
CA GLU A 137 -82.16 21.66 0.24
C GLU A 137 -82.45 21.98 -1.23
#